data_AF-A0A371GH89-F1
#
_entry.id   AF-A0A371GH89-F1
#
_cell.length_a   1.000
_cell.length_b   1.000
_cell.length_c   1.000
_cell.angle_alpha   90.00
_cell.angle_beta   90.00
_cell.angle_gamma   90.00
#
_symmetry.space_group_name_H-M   'P 1'
#
loop_
_entity.id
_entity.type
_entity.pdbx_description
1 polymer ?
#
loop_
_entity_poly.entity_id
_entity_poly.type
_entity_poly.pdbx_seq_one_letter_code
_entity_poly.pdbx_strand_id
1 'polypeptide(L)'
;MEEPIPRQVFSTSLKGAVLNWYTRLPLNWIDSFTMLIEKFGAQYTTCKSHHLMLVVLLNLKQEEDKSLCSFMECFSTVSVKIKDL
;
A
#
# COMPACT_ATOMS: atom_id res chain seq x y z
N MET A 1 -10.12 -0.61 -29.94
CA MET A 1 -10.93 0.33 -29.16
C MET A 1 -11.48 -0.49 -28.01
N GLU A 2 -10.87 -0.42 -26.83
CA GLU A 2 -11.34 -1.20 -25.69
C GLU A 2 -12.65 -0.61 -25.18
N GLU A 3 -13.66 -1.45 -24.94
CA GLU A 3 -14.94 -0.99 -24.43
C GLU A 3 -14.80 -0.53 -22.98
N PRO A 4 -15.37 0.63 -22.61
CA PRO A 4 -15.31 1.13 -21.25
C PRO A 4 -16.07 0.18 -20.32
N ILE A 5 -15.37 -0.47 -19.40
CA ILE A 5 -15.99 -1.32 -18.37
C ILE A 5 -16.93 -0.43 -17.53
N PRO A 6 -18.24 -0.74 -17.46
CA PRO A 6 -19.17 0.06 -16.68
C PRO A 6 -18.79 0.07 -15.19
N ARG A 7 -18.74 1.27 -14.59
CA ARG A 7 -18.39 1.52 -13.17
C ARG A 7 -19.06 0.54 -12.20
N GLN A 8 -20.32 0.21 -12.48
CA GLN A 8 -21.15 -0.71 -11.70
C GLN A 8 -20.60 -2.15 -11.70
N VAL A 9 -20.09 -2.63 -12.83
CA VAL A 9 -19.52 -3.98 -12.95
C VAL A 9 -18.18 -4.08 -12.22
N PHE A 10 -17.38 -3.01 -12.23
CA PHE A 10 -16.14 -3.00 -11.45
C PHE A 10 -16.41 -3.00 -9.94
N SER A 11 -17.37 -2.20 -9.47
CA SER A 11 -17.70 -2.14 -8.03
C SER A 11 -18.14 -3.48 -7.44
N THR A 12 -18.79 -4.36 -8.22
CA THR A 12 -19.23 -5.67 -7.72
C THR A 12 -18.07 -6.64 -7.51
N SER A 13 -16.92 -6.41 -8.15
CA SER A 13 -15.70 -7.20 -7.95
C SER A 13 -14.91 -6.80 -6.69
N LEU A 14 -15.16 -5.60 -6.15
CA LEU A 14 -14.44 -5.06 -5.00
C LEU A 14 -15.08 -5.50 -3.69
N LYS A 15 -14.26 -5.72 -2.66
CA LYS A 15 -14.70 -6.08 -1.30
C LYS A 15 -13.92 -5.29 -0.24
N GLY A 16 -14.51 -5.17 0.94
CA GLY A 16 -13.85 -4.62 2.13
C GLY A 16 -13.36 -3.17 1.95
N ALA A 17 -12.14 -2.89 2.42
CA ALA A 17 -11.54 -1.55 2.41
C ALA A 17 -11.45 -0.94 0.99
N VAL A 18 -11.22 -1.78 -0.02
CA VAL A 18 -11.12 -1.35 -1.42
C VAL A 18 -12.45 -0.84 -1.96
N LEU A 19 -13.56 -1.50 -1.61
CA LEU A 19 -14.91 -1.06 -1.99
C LEU A 19 -15.25 0.27 -1.29
N ASN A 20 -14.98 0.37 0.02
CA ASN A 20 -15.23 1.61 0.79
C ASN A 20 -14.45 2.80 0.20
N TRP A 21 -13.17 2.61 -0.15
CA TRP A 21 -12.38 3.61 -0.85
C TRP A 21 -13.01 4.02 -2.19
N TYR A 22 -13.38 3.03 -3.02
CA TYR A 22 -13.96 3.27 -4.34
C TYR A 22 -15.27 4.08 -4.30
N THR A 23 -16.13 3.82 -3.30
CA THR A 23 -17.39 4.56 -3.11
C THR A 23 -17.21 6.00 -2.68
N ARG A 24 -16.03 6.36 -2.14
CA ARG A 24 -15.71 7.73 -1.69
C ARG A 24 -15.08 8.58 -2.79
N LEU A 25 -14.76 7.99 -3.96
CA LEU A 25 -14.18 8.71 -5.08
C LEU A 25 -15.23 9.60 -5.76
N PRO A 26 -14.94 10.88 -6.01
CA PRO A 26 -15.84 11.78 -6.72
C PRO A 26 -16.20 11.24 -8.11
N LEU A 27 -17.46 11.40 -8.51
CA LEU A 27 -18.01 10.92 -9.80
C LEU A 27 -17.28 11.49 -11.03
N ASN A 28 -16.61 12.62 -10.88
CA ASN A 28 -15.90 13.39 -11.90
C ASN A 28 -14.38 13.17 -11.89
N TRP A 29 -13.85 12.31 -11.01
CA TRP A 29 -12.41 12.10 -10.82
C TRP A 29 -11.87 10.85 -11.51
N ILE A 30 -12.68 10.11 -12.25
CA ILE A 30 -12.30 8.86 -12.93
C ILE A 30 -12.95 8.83 -14.31
N ASP A 31 -12.20 9.27 -15.32
CA ASP A 31 -12.60 9.32 -16.72
C ASP A 31 -12.25 8.02 -17.48
N SER A 32 -11.39 7.17 -16.91
CA SER A 32 -10.90 5.95 -17.54
C SER A 32 -10.53 4.86 -16.54
N PHE A 33 -10.56 3.62 -17.01
CA PHE A 33 -10.09 2.46 -16.24
C PHE A 33 -8.58 2.58 -15.91
N THR A 34 -7.78 3.15 -16.81
CA THR A 34 -6.36 3.42 -16.58
C THR A 34 -6.14 4.31 -15.37
N MET A 35 -6.85 5.45 -15.29
CA MET A 35 -6.70 6.36 -14.16
C MET A 35 -7.21 5.74 -12.84
N LEU A 36 -8.22 4.87 -12.92
CA LEU A 36 -8.65 4.08 -11.77
C LEU A 36 -7.57 3.14 -11.25
N ILE A 37 -6.91 2.39 -12.15
CA ILE A 37 -5.82 1.47 -11.81
C ILE A 37 -4.62 2.23 -11.26
N GLU A 38 -4.28 3.39 -11.81
CA GLU A 38 -3.21 4.25 -11.28
C GLU A 38 -3.53 4.77 -9.87
N LYS A 39 -4.75 5.24 -9.62
CA LYS A 39 -5.17 5.71 -8.29
C LYS A 39 -5.23 4.57 -7.29
N PHE A 40 -5.74 3.40 -7.69
CA PHE A 40 -5.73 2.20 -6.86
C PHE A 40 -4.30 1.77 -6.55
N GLY A 41 -3.44 1.76 -7.55
CA GLY A 41 -2.00 1.54 -7.41
C GLY A 41 -1.40 2.48 -6.38
N ALA A 42 -1.48 3.80 -6.59
CA ALA A 42 -0.91 4.79 -5.68
C ALA A 42 -1.42 4.70 -4.23
N GLN A 43 -2.68 4.34 -4.03
CA GLN A 43 -3.28 4.20 -2.69
C GLN A 43 -2.82 2.93 -1.98
N TYR A 44 -2.63 1.83 -2.70
CA TYR A 44 -2.36 0.52 -2.11
C TYR A 44 -0.92 0.00 -2.32
N THR A 45 -0.10 0.59 -3.20
CA THR A 45 1.34 0.29 -3.32
C THR A 45 2.09 0.72 -2.07
N THR A 46 1.73 1.88 -1.54
CA THR A 46 2.16 2.40 -0.26
C THR A 46 1.80 1.40 0.85
N CYS A 47 0.55 0.93 0.93
CA CYS A 47 0.17 -0.15 1.86
C CYS A 47 1.00 -1.43 1.73
N LYS A 48 1.34 -1.87 0.50
CA LYS A 48 2.22 -3.04 0.28
C LYS A 48 3.64 -2.79 0.80
N SER A 49 4.21 -1.62 0.53
CA SER A 49 5.51 -1.20 1.05
C SER A 49 5.52 -1.19 2.57
N HIS A 50 4.48 -0.62 3.18
CA HIS A 50 4.34 -0.54 4.63
C HIS A 50 4.13 -1.89 5.30
N HIS A 51 3.38 -2.79 4.67
CA HIS A 51 3.23 -4.16 5.16
C HIS A 51 4.57 -4.91 5.13
N LEU A 52 5.33 -4.81 4.02
CA LEU A 52 6.66 -5.40 3.92
C LEU A 52 7.61 -4.84 4.99
N MET A 53 7.55 -3.53 5.24
CA MET A 53 8.35 -2.86 6.26
C MET A 53 8.01 -3.28 7.69
N LEU A 54 6.72 -3.42 8.02
CA LEU A 54 6.26 -3.98 9.30
C LEU A 54 6.72 -5.42 9.48
N VAL A 55 6.64 -6.24 8.43
CA VAL A 55 7.15 -7.62 8.45
C VAL A 55 8.66 -7.64 8.69
N VAL A 56 9.43 -6.76 8.05
CA VAL A 56 10.89 -6.63 8.30
C VAL A 56 11.16 -6.22 9.74
N LEU A 57 10.41 -5.27 10.30
CA LEU A 57 10.56 -4.84 11.69
C LEU A 57 10.23 -5.96 12.69
N LEU A 58 9.13 -6.70 12.47
CA LEU A 58 8.70 -7.79 13.35
C LEU A 58 9.68 -8.98 13.32
N ASN A 59 10.37 -9.18 12.20
CA ASN A 59 11.39 -10.22 12.06
C ASN A 59 12.79 -9.73 12.44
N LEU A 60 12.96 -8.44 12.78
CA LEU A 60 14.23 -7.90 13.21
C LEU A 60 14.61 -8.51 14.56
N LYS A 61 15.69 -9.28 14.58
CA LYS A 61 16.28 -9.85 15.78
C LYS A 61 17.76 -9.49 15.80
N GLN A 62 18.29 -9.25 17.00
CA GLN A 62 19.73 -9.13 17.16
C GLN A 62 20.32 -10.52 16.97
N GLU A 63 21.07 -10.73 15.89
CA GLU A 63 21.80 -11.97 15.64
C GLU A 63 23.02 -12.05 16.57
N GLU A 64 23.45 -13.27 16.89
CA GLU A 64 24.48 -13.57 17.89
C GLU A 64 25.86 -13.01 17.49
N ASP A 65 26.08 -12.83 16.18
CA ASP A 65 27.27 -12.26 15.54
C ASP A 65 27.20 -10.73 15.34
N LYS A 66 26.03 -10.10 15.57
CA LYS A 66 25.83 -8.66 15.38
C LYS A 66 25.99 -7.88 16.67
N SER A 67 26.78 -6.81 16.60
CA SER A 67 26.88 -5.84 17.70
C SER A 67 25.54 -5.15 17.94
N LEU A 68 25.28 -4.79 19.21
CA LEU A 68 24.09 -4.02 19.58
C LEU A 68 24.00 -2.69 18.80
N CYS A 69 25.16 -2.06 18.53
CA CYS A 69 25.22 -0.81 17.78
C CYS A 69 24.70 -0.99 16.34
N SER A 70 25.17 -2.02 15.64
CA SER A 70 24.73 -2.35 14.27
C SER A 70 23.25 -2.74 14.22
N PHE A 71 22.76 -3.44 15.25
CA PHE A 71 21.33 -3.73 15.38
C PHE A 71 20.49 -2.46 15.53
N MET A 72 20.90 -1.54 16.42
CA MET A 72 20.18 -0.29 16.67
C MET A 72 20.20 0.64 15.45
N GLU A 73 21.29 0.67 14.68
CA GLU A 73 21.36 1.41 13.41
C GLU A 73 20.35 0.88 12.38
N CYS A 74 20.25 -0.44 12.25
CA CYS A 74 19.28 -1.08 11.37
C CYS A 74 17.84 -0.84 11.84
N PHE A 75 17.58 -0.99 13.15
CA PHE A 75 16.29 -0.73 13.77
C PHE A 75 15.84 0.71 13.56
N SER A 76 16.73 1.69 13.76
CA SER A 76 16.44 3.11 13.55
C SER A 76 16.10 3.40 12.09
N THR A 77 16.87 2.83 11.14
CA THR A 77 16.65 2.99 9.70
C THR A 77 15.28 2.47 9.25
N VAL A 78 14.85 1.30 9.75
CA VAL A 78 13.54 0.73 9.44
C VAL A 78 12.42 1.54 10.12
N SER A 79 12.64 1.98 11.36
CA SER A 79 11.66 2.75 12.14
C SER A 79 11.37 4.14 11.57
N VAL A 80 12.39 4.85 11.06
CA VAL A 80 12.22 6.17 10.42
C VAL A 80 11.36 6.06 9.17
N LYS A 81 11.59 5.05 8.33
CA LYS A 81 10.80 4.81 7.13
C LYS A 81 9.35 4.39 7.42
N ILE A 82 9.04 3.99 8.66
CA ILE A 82 7.67 3.72 9.14
C ILE A 82 7.00 5.01 9.65
N LYS A 83 7.73 6.07 9.98
CA LYS A 83 7.11 7.33 10.46
C LYS A 83 6.48 8.18 9.35
N ASP A 84 6.82 7.92 8.09
CA ASP A 84 6.21 8.56 6.92
C ASP A 84 4.92 7.85 6.44
N LEU A 85 4.25 7.12 7.34
CA LEU A 85 2.97 6.39 7.17
C LEU A 85 1.75 7.23 7.57
#